data_AF-A0A351TTD9-F1
#
_entry.id   AF-A0A351TTD9-F1
#
_cell.length_a   1.000
_cell.length_b   1.000
_cell.length_c   1.000
_cell.angle_alpha   90.00
_cell.angle_beta   90.00
_cell.angle_gamma   90.00
#
_symmetry.space_group_name_H-M   'P 1'
#
loop_
_entity.id
_entity.type
_entity.pdbx_description
1 polymer ?
#
loop_
_entity_poly.entity_id
_entity_poly.type
_entity_poly.pdbx_seq_one_letter_code
_entity_poly.pdbx_strand_id
1 'polypeptide(L)'
;METHRIAVISDTHGLLRPEVLEKLKGCEAILHAGDFGRPDILAKLTEISPVWAVCGNVDREWADGLPVELEVTLSGFRIYVTHNRKQIRKDLAGIDIVIYGHSHKYEECREGGILYLNPGSCGPRRFRLPVTIAVLTLYPEGHRAETERIDCMSAAVSVQGGIGSEAVLGQKDIGSEAVPGSGRGGSGAVSAGSEPDSWPETDVDMHRLVKAIMKDVRAGRTVAGIAARHHVKEELAEEICRYYVTHPGVDVDG
;
A
#
# COMPACT_ATOMS: atom_id res chain seq x y z
N MET A 1 -22.92 -22.12 -9.77
CA MET A 1 -21.48 -22.23 -10.05
C MET A 1 -20.77 -21.96 -8.74
N GLU A 2 -19.94 -22.89 -8.31
CA GLU A 2 -19.13 -22.75 -7.10
C GLU A 2 -18.05 -21.68 -7.36
N THR A 3 -17.86 -20.76 -6.42
CA THR A 3 -16.91 -19.65 -6.52
C THR A 3 -16.22 -19.47 -5.19
N HIS A 4 -14.90 -19.29 -5.20
CA HIS A 4 -14.12 -19.13 -3.98
C HIS A 4 -13.47 -17.76 -3.92
N ARG A 5 -13.61 -17.08 -2.79
CA ARG A 5 -13.05 -15.73 -2.60
C ARG A 5 -11.80 -15.80 -1.73
N ILE A 6 -10.68 -15.34 -2.29
CA ILE A 6 -9.38 -15.33 -1.63
C ILE A 6 -8.93 -13.88 -1.46
N ALA A 7 -8.65 -13.46 -0.23
CA ALA A 7 -8.07 -12.15 0.00
C ALA A 7 -6.58 -12.17 -0.32
N VAL A 8 -6.09 -11.16 -1.01
CA VAL A 8 -4.67 -10.98 -1.34
C VAL A 8 -4.22 -9.63 -0.80
N ILE A 9 -3.25 -9.65 0.12
CA ILE A 9 -2.74 -8.48 0.84
C ILE A 9 -1.22 -8.52 0.94
N SER A 10 -0.59 -7.39 1.21
CA SER A 10 0.84 -7.29 1.54
C SER A 10 1.15 -5.99 2.28
N ASP A 11 2.39 -5.86 2.74
CA ASP A 11 2.95 -4.60 3.21
C ASP A 11 2.09 -3.96 4.31
N THR A 12 1.70 -4.75 5.31
CA THR A 12 0.92 -4.28 6.46
C THR A 12 1.78 -3.46 7.42
N HIS A 13 3.10 -3.70 7.47
CA HIS A 13 4.08 -2.90 8.24
C HIS A 13 3.63 -2.58 9.67
N GLY A 14 3.05 -3.57 10.35
CA GLY A 14 2.59 -3.49 11.74
C GLY A 14 1.25 -2.78 11.94
N LEU A 15 0.55 -2.39 10.87
CA LEU A 15 -0.77 -1.76 10.92
C LEU A 15 -1.79 -2.57 10.12
N LEU A 16 -2.74 -3.19 10.81
CA LEU A 16 -3.92 -3.80 10.19
C LEU A 16 -5.16 -2.99 10.58
N ARG A 17 -5.74 -2.31 9.58
CA ARG A 17 -6.85 -1.37 9.79
C ARG A 17 -8.18 -2.12 9.93
N PRO A 18 -9.15 -1.60 10.70
CA PRO A 18 -10.49 -2.17 10.77
C PRO A 18 -11.17 -2.28 9.40
N GLU A 19 -10.98 -1.30 8.52
CA GLU A 19 -11.55 -1.29 7.17
C GLU A 19 -11.01 -2.46 6.35
N VAL A 20 -9.72 -2.80 6.50
CA VAL A 20 -9.12 -3.98 5.86
C VAL A 20 -9.77 -5.24 6.43
N LEU A 21 -9.85 -5.37 7.76
CA LEU A 21 -10.47 -6.52 8.43
C LEU A 21 -11.90 -6.78 7.94
N GLU A 22 -12.71 -5.73 7.79
CA GLU A 22 -14.07 -5.86 7.26
C GLU A 22 -14.11 -6.40 5.82
N LYS A 23 -13.14 -6.03 4.98
CA LYS A 23 -13.06 -6.54 3.60
C LYS A 23 -12.54 -7.98 3.51
N LEU A 24 -11.78 -8.43 4.49
CA LEU A 24 -11.32 -9.83 4.58
C LEU A 24 -12.47 -10.78 4.96
N LYS A 25 -13.54 -10.28 5.61
CA LYS A 25 -14.69 -11.10 5.99
C LYS A 25 -15.36 -11.74 4.77
N GLY A 26 -15.65 -13.03 4.87
CA GLY A 26 -16.28 -13.81 3.81
C GLY A 26 -15.32 -14.18 2.66
N CYS A 27 -14.01 -13.95 2.82
CA CYS A 27 -13.00 -14.69 2.07
C CYS A 27 -12.74 -16.02 2.79
N GLU A 28 -12.43 -17.06 2.03
CA GLU A 28 -12.16 -18.41 2.55
C GLU A 28 -10.69 -18.60 2.95
N ALA A 29 -9.83 -17.69 2.48
CA ALA A 29 -8.39 -17.77 2.56
C ALA A 29 -7.77 -16.38 2.45
N ILE A 30 -6.59 -16.21 3.05
CA ILE A 30 -5.79 -15.00 2.96
C ILE A 30 -4.40 -15.36 2.44
N LEU A 31 -3.97 -14.69 1.37
CA LEU A 31 -2.61 -14.73 0.84
C LEU A 31 -1.91 -13.42 1.21
N HIS A 32 -0.85 -13.49 2.03
CA HIS A 32 -0.06 -12.32 2.43
C HIS A 32 1.33 -12.35 1.80
N ALA A 33 1.63 -11.40 0.91
CA ALA A 33 2.89 -11.35 0.16
C ALA A 33 4.06 -10.71 0.95
N GLY A 34 4.15 -10.96 2.27
CA GLY A 34 5.20 -10.43 3.14
C GLY A 34 5.08 -8.96 3.56
N ASP A 35 6.05 -8.52 4.37
CA ASP A 35 6.13 -7.24 5.06
C ASP A 35 4.99 -7.03 6.09
N PHE A 36 4.89 -7.99 7.01
CA PHE A 36 3.99 -7.90 8.17
C PHE A 36 4.47 -6.87 9.18
N GLY A 37 5.78 -6.79 9.42
CA GLY A 37 6.43 -5.92 10.40
C GLY A 37 6.26 -6.35 11.86
N ARG A 38 5.17 -7.04 12.24
CA ARG A 38 4.94 -7.53 13.60
C ARG A 38 4.22 -8.90 13.62
N PRO A 39 4.55 -9.80 14.56
CA PRO A 39 3.93 -11.12 14.66
C PRO A 39 2.43 -11.08 15.00
N ASP A 40 1.96 -10.04 15.68
CA ASP A 40 0.54 -9.92 16.07
C ASP A 40 -0.39 -9.72 14.85
N ILE A 41 0.14 -9.27 13.71
CA ILE A 41 -0.63 -9.15 12.48
C ILE A 41 -0.99 -10.54 11.94
N LEU A 42 -0.02 -11.45 11.87
CA LEU A 42 -0.26 -12.82 11.42
C LEU A 42 -1.27 -13.53 12.32
N ALA A 43 -1.16 -13.36 13.65
CA ALA A 43 -2.12 -13.92 14.59
C ALA A 43 -3.56 -13.44 14.32
N LYS A 44 -3.77 -12.12 14.18
CA LYS A 44 -5.09 -11.54 13.88
C LYS A 44 -5.67 -12.01 12.55
N LEU A 45 -4.83 -12.15 11.52
CA LEU A 45 -5.30 -12.64 10.22
C LEU A 45 -5.73 -14.11 10.29
N THR A 46 -5.00 -14.92 11.05
CA THR A 46 -5.31 -16.35 11.26
C THR A 46 -6.64 -16.56 12.00
N GLU A 47 -7.07 -15.60 12.83
CA GLU A 47 -8.38 -15.62 13.47
C GLU A 47 -9.54 -15.43 12.48
N ILE A 48 -9.29 -14.83 11.31
CA ILE A 48 -10.32 -14.54 10.29
C ILE A 48 -10.48 -15.74 9.35
N SER A 49 -9.38 -16.23 8.81
CA SER A 49 -9.34 -17.30 7.79
C SER A 49 -7.95 -17.93 7.73
N PRO A 50 -7.80 -19.13 7.16
CA PRO A 50 -6.49 -19.72 6.88
C PRO A 50 -5.58 -18.76 6.11
N VAL A 51 -4.33 -18.61 6.57
CA VAL A 51 -3.34 -17.69 6.01
C VAL A 51 -2.21 -18.47 5.34
N TRP A 52 -1.91 -18.11 4.10
CA TRP A 52 -0.72 -18.50 3.37
C TRP A 52 0.15 -17.25 3.19
N ALA A 53 1.39 -17.32 3.65
CA ALA A 53 2.23 -16.14 3.72
C ALA A 53 3.68 -16.44 3.40
N VAL A 54 4.36 -15.42 2.90
CA VAL A 54 5.82 -15.40 2.72
C VAL A 54 6.44 -14.31 3.58
N CYS A 55 7.73 -14.45 3.85
CA CYS A 55 8.54 -13.47 4.57
C CYS A 55 8.88 -12.26 3.67
N GLY A 56 8.71 -11.04 4.17
CA GLY A 56 9.17 -9.81 3.52
C GLY A 56 10.50 -9.28 4.05
N ASN A 57 10.89 -8.08 3.63
CA ASN A 57 12.13 -7.43 4.05
C ASN A 57 12.14 -7.08 5.55
N VAL A 58 10.99 -6.67 6.09
CA VAL A 58 10.92 -6.19 7.48
C VAL A 58 10.53 -7.28 8.49
N ASP A 59 10.27 -8.47 7.99
CA ASP A 59 9.91 -9.65 8.78
C ASP A 59 11.18 -10.35 9.25
N ARG A 60 11.63 -10.00 10.46
CA ARG A 60 12.91 -10.45 11.05
C ARG A 60 12.75 -11.80 11.76
N GLU A 61 13.52 -12.02 12.84
CA GLU A 61 13.63 -13.26 13.63
C GLU A 61 12.29 -13.92 14.01
N TRP A 62 11.23 -13.13 14.24
CA TRP A 62 9.92 -13.69 14.58
C TRP A 62 9.28 -14.46 13.41
N ALA A 63 9.70 -14.15 12.18
CA ALA A 63 9.20 -14.71 10.93
C ALA A 63 10.10 -15.82 10.38
N ASP A 64 11.07 -16.34 11.14
CA ASP A 64 11.97 -17.43 10.72
C ASP A 64 11.23 -18.70 10.24
N GLY A 65 9.97 -18.89 10.68
CA GLY A 65 9.10 -19.98 10.24
C GLY A 65 8.34 -19.71 8.93
N LEU A 66 8.37 -18.49 8.39
CA LEU A 66 7.73 -18.13 7.13
C LEU A 66 8.69 -18.37 5.97
N PRO A 67 8.25 -19.02 4.88
CA PRO A 67 9.10 -19.27 3.73
C PRO A 67 9.32 -17.97 2.94
N VAL A 68 10.42 -17.89 2.19
CA VAL A 68 10.69 -16.76 1.27
C VAL A 68 9.83 -16.81 0.00
N GLU A 69 9.44 -18.02 -0.41
CA GLU A 69 8.53 -18.29 -1.53
C GLU A 69 7.57 -19.42 -1.13
N LEU A 70 6.35 -19.39 -1.67
CA LEU A 70 5.32 -20.36 -1.36
C LEU A 70 4.57 -20.75 -2.62
N GLU A 71 4.36 -22.05 -2.82
CA GLU A 71 3.37 -22.57 -3.76
C GLU A 71 2.20 -23.16 -2.99
N VAL A 72 0.98 -22.79 -3.40
CA VAL A 72 -0.25 -23.33 -2.84
C VAL A 72 -1.23 -23.61 -3.96
N THR A 73 -2.01 -24.69 -3.83
CA THR A 73 -3.13 -24.96 -4.73
C THR A 73 -4.43 -24.64 -4.01
N LEU A 74 -5.18 -23.65 -4.51
CA LEU A 74 -6.48 -23.26 -3.98
C LEU A 74 -7.54 -23.42 -5.08
N SER A 75 -8.58 -24.21 -4.80
CA SER A 75 -9.72 -24.42 -5.70
C SER A 75 -9.33 -24.80 -7.15
N GLY A 76 -8.25 -25.59 -7.29
CA GLY A 76 -7.72 -26.04 -8.59
C GLY A 76 -6.65 -25.14 -9.21
N PHE A 77 -6.40 -23.95 -8.67
CA PHE A 77 -5.39 -23.01 -9.18
C PHE A 77 -4.09 -23.14 -8.41
N ARG A 78 -2.97 -23.25 -9.13
CA ARG A 78 -1.62 -23.20 -8.57
C ARG A 78 -1.17 -21.76 -8.46
N ILE A 79 -0.94 -21.31 -7.23
CA ILE A 79 -0.59 -19.94 -6.89
C ILE A 79 0.83 -19.93 -6.32
N TYR A 80 1.70 -19.14 -6.93
CA TYR A 80 3.04 -18.85 -6.44
C TYR A 80 3.05 -17.50 -5.74
N VAL A 81 3.63 -17.43 -4.55
CA VAL A 81 3.71 -16.20 -3.74
C VAL A 81 5.18 -15.95 -3.41
N THR A 82 5.62 -14.71 -3.56
CA THR A 82 6.95 -14.23 -3.15
C THR A 82 6.83 -12.76 -2.74
N HIS A 83 7.73 -12.22 -1.93
CA HIS A 83 7.59 -10.82 -1.53
C HIS A 83 7.94 -9.85 -2.67
N ASN A 84 9.04 -10.05 -3.39
CA ASN A 84 9.50 -9.12 -4.42
C ASN A 84 9.40 -9.73 -5.83
N ARG A 85 8.89 -8.96 -6.81
CA ARG A 85 8.82 -9.35 -8.23
C ARG A 85 10.18 -9.80 -8.79
N LYS A 86 11.27 -9.19 -8.34
CA LYS A 86 12.65 -9.53 -8.78
C LYS A 86 13.13 -10.89 -8.27
N GLN A 87 12.47 -11.44 -7.24
CA GLN A 87 12.78 -12.75 -6.66
C GLN A 87 11.97 -13.88 -7.29
N ILE A 88 11.05 -13.57 -8.22
CA ILE A 88 10.30 -14.59 -8.95
C ILE A 88 11.29 -15.48 -9.70
N ARG A 89 11.24 -16.79 -9.41
CA ARG A 89 12.07 -17.80 -10.07
C ARG A 89 11.73 -17.90 -11.56
N LYS A 90 12.68 -18.41 -12.35
CA LYS A 90 12.55 -18.46 -13.82
C LYS A 90 11.52 -19.48 -14.32
N ASP A 91 11.40 -20.62 -13.63
CA ASP A 91 10.48 -21.69 -14.01
C ASP A 91 9.16 -21.57 -13.26
N LEU A 92 8.11 -21.23 -14.00
CA LEU A 92 6.74 -21.11 -13.49
C LEU A 92 5.80 -22.12 -14.18
N ALA A 93 6.35 -23.25 -14.63
CA ALA A 93 5.56 -24.27 -15.32
C ALA A 93 4.34 -24.73 -14.50
N GLY A 94 3.17 -24.52 -15.08
CA GLY A 94 1.88 -24.87 -14.49
C GLY A 94 1.46 -24.00 -13.30
N ILE A 95 2.08 -22.84 -13.08
CA ILE A 95 1.56 -21.81 -12.18
C ILE A 95 0.50 -21.01 -12.93
N ASP A 96 -0.66 -20.82 -12.30
CA ASP A 96 -1.75 -20.02 -12.86
C ASP A 96 -1.64 -18.55 -12.44
N ILE A 97 -1.17 -18.31 -11.21
CA ILE A 97 -1.18 -17.00 -10.56
C ILE A 97 0.12 -16.78 -9.80
N VAL A 98 0.72 -15.61 -9.95
CA VAL A 98 1.89 -15.13 -9.20
C VAL A 98 1.49 -13.90 -8.39
N ILE A 99 1.69 -13.96 -7.08
CA ILE A 99 1.40 -12.88 -6.14
C ILE A 99 2.70 -12.34 -5.56
N TYR A 100 2.83 -11.02 -5.53
CA TYR A 100 3.97 -10.33 -4.94
C TYR A 100 3.58 -8.99 -4.31
N GLY A 101 4.45 -8.46 -3.45
CA GLY A 101 4.28 -7.16 -2.78
C GLY A 101 5.49 -6.28 -3.04
N HIS A 102 6.10 -5.77 -1.96
CA HIS A 102 7.31 -4.95 -1.94
C HIS A 102 7.10 -3.54 -2.47
N SER A 103 6.49 -3.35 -3.65
CA SER A 103 6.39 -2.02 -4.26
C SER A 103 5.35 -1.08 -3.65
N HIS A 104 4.43 -1.62 -2.83
CA HIS A 104 3.22 -0.96 -2.34
C HIS A 104 2.27 -0.45 -3.45
N LYS A 105 2.56 -0.77 -4.72
CA LYS A 105 1.76 -0.33 -5.89
C LYS A 105 0.93 -1.49 -6.40
N TYR A 106 -0.39 -1.27 -6.49
CA TYR A 106 -1.25 -2.23 -7.15
C TYR A 106 -0.82 -2.43 -8.60
N GLU A 107 -0.57 -3.68 -8.98
CA GLU A 107 -0.25 -4.08 -10.35
C GLU A 107 -1.01 -5.35 -10.70
N GLU A 108 -1.56 -5.39 -11.91
CA GLU A 108 -2.21 -6.57 -12.44
C GLU A 108 -1.85 -6.70 -13.92
N CYS A 109 -1.30 -7.84 -14.31
CA CYS A 109 -1.06 -8.16 -15.71
C CYS A 109 -1.15 -9.66 -15.98
N ARG A 110 -1.37 -10.03 -17.24
CA ARG A 110 -1.27 -11.41 -17.69
C ARG A 110 -0.10 -11.57 -18.65
N GLU A 111 0.84 -12.45 -18.31
CA GLU A 111 2.04 -12.71 -19.11
C GLU A 111 2.19 -14.23 -19.25
N GLY A 112 2.27 -14.73 -20.49
CA GLY A 112 2.42 -16.17 -20.74
C GLY A 112 1.27 -17.04 -20.21
N GLY A 113 0.07 -16.47 -20.06
CA GLY A 113 -1.10 -17.15 -19.48
C GLY A 113 -1.21 -17.08 -17.95
N ILE A 114 -0.17 -16.61 -17.27
CA ILE A 114 -0.10 -16.47 -15.82
C ILE A 114 -0.64 -15.09 -15.42
N LEU A 115 -1.48 -15.03 -14.38
CA LEU A 115 -1.89 -13.77 -13.75
C LEU A 115 -0.83 -13.32 -12.74
N TYR A 116 -0.25 -12.14 -12.94
CA TYR A 116 0.64 -11.49 -12.00
C TYR A 116 -0.14 -10.42 -11.23
N LEU A 117 -0.10 -10.49 -9.90
CA LEU A 117 -0.88 -9.61 -9.04
C LEU A 117 -0.02 -9.07 -7.88
N ASN A 118 0.01 -7.75 -7.78
CA ASN A 118 0.44 -7.04 -6.59
C ASN A 118 -0.76 -6.33 -5.97
N PRO A 119 -1.16 -6.63 -4.72
CA PRO A 119 -2.33 -6.02 -4.10
C PRO A 119 -2.10 -4.56 -3.67
N GLY A 120 -0.86 -4.06 -3.75
CA GLY A 120 -0.42 -2.81 -3.13
C GLY A 120 -0.25 -2.97 -1.62
N SER A 121 -0.29 -1.87 -0.87
CA SER A 121 -0.10 -1.90 0.59
C SER A 121 -1.40 -1.60 1.33
N CYS A 122 -1.73 -2.42 2.32
CA CYS A 122 -2.86 -2.19 3.21
C CYS A 122 -2.47 -1.62 4.60
N GLY A 123 -1.17 -1.38 4.81
CA GLY A 123 -0.59 -0.83 6.03
C GLY A 123 -0.59 0.71 6.14
N PRO A 124 0.48 1.32 6.69
CA PRO A 124 0.68 2.76 6.67
C PRO A 124 0.74 3.27 5.23
N ARG A 125 0.11 4.42 4.98
CA ARG A 125 0.14 5.04 3.66
C ARG A 125 1.58 5.43 3.32
N ARG A 126 2.04 5.07 2.13
CA ARG A 126 3.38 5.39 1.64
C ARG A 126 3.30 6.52 0.62
N PHE A 127 3.78 7.71 1.01
CA PHE A 127 3.64 8.93 0.23
C PHE A 127 2.16 9.15 -0.17
N ARG A 128 1.88 9.20 -1.49
CA ARG A 128 0.54 9.42 -2.04
C ARG A 128 -0.16 8.13 -2.49
N LEU A 129 0.50 6.98 -2.37
CA LEU A 129 -0.06 5.70 -2.84
C LEU A 129 -1.37 5.40 -2.09
N PRO A 130 -2.37 4.81 -2.79
CA PRO A 130 -3.61 4.39 -2.16
C PRO A 130 -3.36 3.20 -1.24
N VAL A 131 -4.21 3.04 -0.23
CA VAL A 131 -4.20 1.85 0.63
C VAL A 131 -5.12 0.83 -0.01
N THR A 132 -4.55 -0.26 -0.51
CA THR A 132 -5.29 -1.22 -1.34
C THR A 132 -5.12 -2.65 -0.86
N ILE A 133 -6.12 -3.46 -1.19
CA ILE A 133 -6.04 -4.92 -1.19
C ILE A 133 -6.59 -5.43 -2.54
N ALA A 134 -6.43 -6.72 -2.79
CA ALA A 134 -7.14 -7.40 -3.87
C ALA A 134 -8.00 -8.54 -3.31
N VAL A 135 -9.14 -8.80 -3.95
CA VAL A 135 -9.90 -10.03 -3.77
C VAL A 135 -9.84 -10.81 -5.07
N LEU A 136 -9.35 -12.04 -4.97
CA LEU A 136 -9.24 -12.98 -6.07
C LEU A 136 -10.43 -13.95 -5.99
N THR A 137 -11.30 -13.91 -7.01
CA THR A 137 -12.43 -14.83 -7.14
C THR A 137 -12.07 -15.94 -8.11
N LEU A 138 -12.04 -17.17 -7.60
CA LEU A 138 -11.70 -18.38 -8.36
C LEU A 138 -12.98 -19.08 -8.79
N TYR A 139 -13.07 -19.40 -10.08
CA TYR A 139 -14.12 -20.19 -10.71
C TYR A 139 -13.51 -21.51 -11.16
N PRO A 140 -13.59 -22.58 -10.34
CA PRO A 140 -12.97 -23.87 -10.67
C PRO A 140 -13.56 -24.45 -11.96
N GLU A 141 -14.89 -24.30 -12.11
CA GLU A 141 -15.57 -24.61 -13.36
C GLU A 141 -15.13 -23.62 -14.45
N GLY A 142 -14.40 -24.13 -15.45
CA GLY A 142 -13.84 -23.33 -16.53
C GLY A 142 -12.47 -22.70 -16.22
N HIS A 143 -11.85 -23.03 -15.08
CA HIS A 143 -10.47 -22.63 -14.71
C HIS A 143 -10.21 -21.13 -14.91
N ARG A 144 -11.13 -20.29 -14.44
CA ARG A 144 -11.09 -18.84 -14.59
C ARG A 144 -10.88 -18.13 -13.24
N ALA A 145 -10.08 -17.07 -13.24
CA ALA A 145 -9.86 -16.23 -12.08
C ALA A 145 -10.13 -14.75 -12.41
N GLU A 146 -10.82 -14.06 -11.51
CA GLU A 146 -11.12 -12.62 -11.60
C GLU A 146 -10.58 -11.89 -10.36
N THR A 147 -10.09 -10.68 -10.57
CA THR A 147 -9.49 -9.83 -9.53
C THR A 147 -10.33 -8.59 -9.31
N GLU A 148 -10.54 -8.24 -8.05
CA GLU A 148 -11.16 -6.99 -7.63
C GLU A 148 -10.15 -6.20 -6.81
N ARG A 149 -9.75 -5.02 -7.30
CA ARG A 149 -8.96 -4.05 -6.53
C ARG A 149 -9.90 -3.28 -5.60
N ILE A 150 -9.57 -3.26 -4.30
CA ILE A 150 -10.32 -2.50 -3.30
C ILE A 150 -9.44 -1.39 -2.75
N ASP A 151 -9.90 -0.14 -2.84
CA ASP A 151 -9.31 1.00 -2.11
C ASP A 151 -9.94 1.07 -0.73
N CYS A 152 -9.15 0.77 0.30
CA CYS A 152 -9.59 0.67 1.69
C CYS A 152 -9.94 2.02 2.31
N MET A 153 -9.53 3.14 1.68
CA MET A 153 -9.76 4.50 2.18
C MET A 153 -10.87 5.21 1.39
N SER A 154 -11.40 4.61 0.33
CA SER A 154 -12.54 5.16 -0.40
C SER A 154 -13.83 4.98 0.42
N ALA A 155 -14.67 6.03 0.44
CA ALA A 155 -15.98 5.95 1.07
C ALA A 155 -16.79 4.81 0.42
N ALA A 156 -17.40 3.96 1.24
CA ALA A 156 -18.24 2.88 0.77
C ALA A 156 -19.28 3.41 -0.22
N VAL A 157 -19.24 2.96 -1.48
CA VAL A 157 -20.32 3.20 -2.43
C VAL A 157 -21.54 2.45 -1.87
N SER A 158 -22.43 3.20 -1.25
CA SER A 158 -23.71 2.70 -0.80
C SER A 158 -24.57 2.47 -2.04
N VAL A 159 -24.84 1.21 -2.37
CA VAL A 159 -25.91 0.87 -3.31
C VAL A 159 -27.22 1.21 -2.62
N GLN A 160 -27.79 2.38 -2.91
CA GLN A 160 -29.12 2.77 -2.44
C GLN A 160 -30.19 2.14 -3.34
N GLY A 161 -30.73 1.00 -2.90
CA GLY A 161 -32.10 0.59 -3.19
C GLY A 161 -33.03 1.18 -2.13
N GLY A 162 -34.02 1.96 -2.54
CA GLY A 162 -34.88 2.77 -1.66
C GLY A 162 -35.91 1.97 -0.84
N ILE A 163 -36.47 2.58 0.21
CA ILE A 163 -37.83 3.20 0.28
C ILE A 163 -38.11 3.75 1.71
N GLY A 164 -38.68 4.97 1.78
CA GLY A 164 -39.44 5.56 2.92
C GLY A 164 -38.69 5.84 4.23
N SER A 165 -39.06 6.79 5.09
CA SER A 165 -40.04 7.88 5.10
C SER A 165 -39.74 8.75 6.32
N GLU A 166 -39.98 10.05 6.17
CA GLU A 166 -40.38 11.04 7.20
C GLU A 166 -39.47 11.49 8.36
N ALA A 167 -39.62 12.82 8.57
CA ALA A 167 -39.57 13.58 9.82
C ALA A 167 -38.18 14.12 10.25
N VAL A 168 -37.99 15.37 10.72
CA VAL A 168 -38.85 16.53 11.03
C VAL A 168 -37.91 17.63 11.56
N LEU A 169 -38.23 18.93 11.30
CA LEU A 169 -37.78 20.17 12.00
C LEU A 169 -36.26 20.50 11.98
N GLY A 170 -35.78 21.73 11.93
CA GLY A 170 -36.35 23.09 12.02
C GLY A 170 -35.19 24.09 12.18
N GLN A 171 -35.52 25.39 12.20
CA GLN A 171 -34.69 26.54 12.62
C GLN A 171 -33.67 27.16 11.61
N LYS A 172 -34.14 28.23 10.94
CA LYS A 172 -33.71 29.65 11.11
C LYS A 172 -32.62 29.87 12.19
N ASP A 173 -31.58 30.70 12.04
CA ASP A 173 -31.63 32.11 11.61
C ASP A 173 -30.21 32.77 11.77
N ILE A 174 -29.94 33.87 11.05
CA ILE A 174 -28.96 34.98 11.29
C ILE A 174 -27.44 34.63 11.29
N GLY A 175 -26.49 35.40 10.74
CA GLY A 175 -26.47 36.73 10.14
C GLY A 175 -25.10 37.02 9.51
N SER A 176 -25.11 37.90 8.51
CA SER A 176 -23.95 38.39 7.77
C SER A 176 -23.68 39.85 8.14
N GLU A 177 -22.48 40.17 8.62
CA GLU A 177 -21.95 41.53 8.58
C GLU A 177 -20.47 41.49 8.17
N ALA A 178 -20.19 42.12 7.03
CA ALA A 178 -18.91 42.71 6.70
C ALA A 178 -18.86 44.11 7.34
N VAL A 179 -17.70 44.68 7.66
CA VAL A 179 -16.89 45.65 6.85
C VAL A 179 -15.56 45.97 7.65
N PRO A 180 -14.66 46.93 7.31
CA PRO A 180 -13.27 46.60 6.98
C PRO A 180 -12.17 47.31 7.82
N GLY A 181 -10.90 46.96 7.57
CA GLY A 181 -9.87 47.96 7.25
C GLY A 181 -8.79 48.32 8.28
N SER A 182 -7.56 48.38 7.73
CA SER A 182 -6.34 49.11 8.18
C SER A 182 -5.53 48.53 9.35
N GLY A 183 -4.20 48.45 9.34
CA GLY A 183 -3.17 48.81 8.35
C GLY A 183 -1.77 48.80 9.01
N ARG A 184 -0.71 48.67 8.17
CA ARG A 184 0.73 48.98 8.41
C ARG A 184 1.43 48.22 9.55
N GLY A 185 2.65 47.71 9.47
CA GLY A 185 3.79 47.82 8.54
C GLY A 185 5.03 47.46 9.38
N GLY A 186 6.07 46.82 8.81
CA GLY A 186 7.30 46.57 9.56
C GLY A 186 8.20 45.47 9.00
N SER A 187 9.08 45.90 8.10
CA SER A 187 10.24 45.24 7.51
C SER A 187 11.11 44.41 8.46
N GLY A 188 11.47 43.20 8.01
CA GLY A 188 12.65 42.45 8.45
C GLY A 188 13.16 41.62 7.29
N ALA A 189 14.17 42.13 6.58
CA ALA A 189 14.78 41.47 5.43
C ALA A 189 15.58 40.26 5.91
N VAL A 190 15.05 39.07 5.66
CA VAL A 190 15.82 37.83 5.56
C VAL A 190 15.97 37.51 4.09
N SER A 191 17.24 37.42 3.68
CA SER A 191 17.67 37.03 2.35
C SER A 191 16.92 35.79 1.87
N ALA A 192 16.21 35.93 0.76
CA ALA A 192 15.54 34.85 0.05
C ALA A 192 16.58 33.82 -0.43
N GLY A 193 16.84 32.83 0.42
CA GLY A 193 17.15 31.49 -0.08
C GLY A 193 15.86 30.99 -0.70
N SER A 194 15.85 30.81 -2.01
CA SER A 194 14.77 30.17 -2.75
C SER A 194 14.37 28.88 -2.02
N GLU A 195 13.15 28.85 -1.47
CA GLU A 195 12.60 27.66 -0.83
C GLU A 195 12.61 26.50 -1.84
N PRO A 196 13.00 25.29 -1.43
CA PRO A 196 12.99 24.11 -2.29
C PRO A 196 11.54 23.65 -2.47
N ASP A 197 10.75 24.40 -3.25
CA ASP A 197 9.31 24.24 -3.35
C ASP A 197 8.92 23.43 -4.59
N SER A 198 9.38 22.17 -4.65
CA SER A 198 8.82 21.26 -5.63
C SER A 198 8.74 19.84 -5.10
N TRP A 199 7.55 19.26 -5.22
CA TRP A 199 7.34 17.82 -5.15
C TRP A 199 7.57 17.24 -6.55
N PRO A 200 8.10 16.01 -6.67
CA PRO A 200 8.19 15.35 -7.96
C PRO A 200 6.80 15.26 -8.62
N GLU A 201 6.70 15.69 -9.88
CA GLU A 201 5.44 15.73 -10.61
C GLU A 201 5.05 14.35 -11.17
N THR A 202 6.02 13.46 -11.36
CA THR A 202 5.81 12.12 -11.93
C THR A 202 6.44 11.01 -11.10
N ASP A 203 5.97 9.77 -11.31
CA ASP A 203 6.53 8.55 -10.71
C ASP A 203 8.01 8.33 -11.09
N VAL A 204 8.40 8.70 -12.32
CA VAL A 204 9.79 8.59 -12.80
C VAL A 204 10.70 9.57 -12.06
N ASP A 205 10.20 10.78 -11.80
CA ASP A 205 10.94 11.79 -11.05
C ASP A 205 11.10 11.38 -9.58
N MET A 206 10.04 10.82 -8.98
CA MET A 206 10.10 10.27 -7.63
C MET A 206 11.13 9.14 -7.52
N HIS A 207 11.12 8.19 -8.46
CA HIS A 207 12.08 7.09 -8.46
C HIS A 207 13.54 7.60 -8.54
N ARG A 208 13.82 8.58 -9.42
CA ARG A 208 15.15 9.19 -9.52
C ARG A 208 15.55 9.90 -8.22
N LEU A 209 14.62 10.65 -7.64
CA LEU A 209 14.83 11.37 -6.39
C LEU A 209 15.15 10.40 -5.24
N VAL A 210 14.32 9.38 -5.01
CA VAL A 210 14.52 8.38 -3.96
C VAL A 210 15.88 7.71 -4.12
N LYS A 211 16.25 7.29 -5.33
CA LYS A 211 17.56 6.68 -5.62
C LYS A 211 18.73 7.62 -5.27
N ALA A 212 18.60 8.92 -5.56
CA ALA A 212 19.62 9.91 -5.26
C ALA A 212 19.71 10.18 -3.75
N ILE A 213 18.58 10.30 -3.06
CA ILE A 213 18.50 10.47 -1.60
C ILE A 213 19.12 9.26 -0.89
N MET A 214 18.78 8.03 -1.27
CA MET A 214 19.38 6.81 -0.68
C MET A 214 20.90 6.77 -0.84
N LYS A 215 21.44 7.28 -1.96
CA LYS A 215 22.89 7.42 -2.15
C LYS A 215 23.48 8.43 -1.15
N ASP A 216 22.77 9.52 -0.90
CA ASP A 216 23.22 10.56 0.03
C ASP A 216 23.11 10.16 1.50
N VAL A 217 22.08 9.39 1.88
CA VAL A 217 21.97 8.77 3.21
C VAL A 217 23.12 7.81 3.45
N ARG A 218 23.45 6.95 2.48
CA ARG A 218 24.63 6.04 2.57
C ARG A 218 25.95 6.81 2.68
N ALA A 219 26.01 8.01 2.13
CA ALA A 219 27.17 8.90 2.26
C ALA A 219 27.18 9.70 3.58
N GLY A 220 26.23 9.44 4.51
CA GLY A 220 26.18 10.06 5.83
C GLY A 220 25.69 11.51 5.84
N ARG A 221 24.98 11.97 4.80
CA ARG A 221 24.44 13.34 4.76
C ARG A 221 23.24 13.50 5.68
N THR A 222 23.07 14.70 6.25
CA THR A 222 21.91 15.06 7.07
C THR A 222 20.66 15.28 6.20
N VAL A 223 19.48 15.13 6.79
CA VAL A 223 18.20 15.35 6.11
C VAL A 223 18.11 16.76 5.50
N ALA A 224 18.42 17.80 6.27
CA ALA A 224 18.48 19.18 5.77
C ALA A 224 19.44 19.35 4.58
N GLY A 225 20.62 18.71 4.63
CA GLY A 225 21.60 18.76 3.54
C GLY A 225 21.13 18.04 2.28
N ILE A 226 20.37 16.94 2.44
CA ILE A 226 19.75 16.20 1.34
C ILE A 226 18.64 17.03 0.70
N ALA A 227 17.76 17.62 1.51
CA ALA A 227 16.65 18.45 1.06
C ALA A 227 17.13 19.63 0.20
N ALA A 228 18.12 20.37 0.70
CA ALA A 228 18.73 21.49 -0.03
C ALA A 228 19.39 21.05 -1.34
N ARG A 229 20.05 19.88 -1.36
CA ARG A 229 20.78 19.37 -2.54
C ARG A 229 19.86 18.94 -3.68
N HIS A 230 18.71 18.36 -3.35
CA HIS A 230 17.75 17.87 -4.34
C HIS A 230 16.62 18.85 -4.61
N HIS A 231 16.65 20.03 -3.99
CA HIS A 231 15.61 21.06 -4.11
C HIS A 231 14.20 20.52 -3.77
N VAL A 232 14.13 19.71 -2.72
CA VAL A 232 12.87 19.15 -2.18
C VAL A 232 12.61 19.64 -0.77
N LYS A 233 11.35 19.58 -0.36
CA LYS A 233 10.94 19.88 1.02
C LYS A 233 11.63 18.95 2.01
N GLU A 234 11.97 19.48 3.18
CA GLU A 234 12.66 18.73 4.22
C GLU A 234 11.82 17.54 4.70
N GLU A 235 10.49 17.69 4.75
CA GLU A 235 9.55 16.64 5.13
C GLU A 235 9.62 15.43 4.18
N LEU A 236 9.74 15.65 2.88
CA LEU A 236 9.89 14.56 1.89
C LEU A 236 11.23 13.85 2.05
N ALA A 237 12.31 14.62 2.23
CA ALA A 237 13.62 14.05 2.46
C ALA A 237 13.64 13.22 3.76
N GLU A 238 13.03 13.74 4.83
CA GLU A 238 12.89 13.06 6.11
C GLU A 238 12.11 11.75 5.95
N GLU A 239 10.95 11.79 5.28
CA GLU A 239 10.13 10.61 5.05
C GLU A 239 10.91 9.50 4.33
N ILE A 240 11.60 9.83 3.22
CA ILE A 240 12.42 8.88 2.46
C ILE A 240 13.57 8.33 3.33
N CYS A 241 14.28 9.19 4.04
CA CYS A 241 15.38 8.79 4.92
C CYS A 241 14.89 7.87 6.03
N ARG A 242 13.77 8.21 6.67
CA ARG A 242 13.16 7.42 7.73
C ARG A 242 12.82 6.03 7.23
N TYR A 243 12.13 5.90 6.10
CA TYR A 243 11.80 4.57 5.54
C TYR A 243 13.06 3.74 5.27
N TYR A 244 14.04 4.32 4.57
CA TYR A 244 15.27 3.61 4.22
C TYR A 244 16.09 3.14 5.43
N VAL A 245 16.14 3.93 6.50
CA VAL A 245 16.92 3.59 7.71
C VAL A 245 16.19 2.60 8.61
N THR A 246 14.86 2.71 8.70
CA THR A 246 14.05 1.90 9.63
C THR A 246 13.62 0.56 9.05
N HIS A 247 13.57 0.42 7.72
CA HIS A 247 13.11 -0.78 7.00
C HIS A 247 14.27 -1.34 6.15
N PRO A 248 15.22 -2.09 6.76
CA PRO A 248 16.34 -2.67 6.02
C PRO A 248 15.83 -3.64 4.94
N GLY A 249 16.39 -3.54 3.72
CA GLY A 249 15.96 -4.35 2.56
C GLY A 249 15.04 -3.61 1.58
N VAL A 250 14.42 -2.50 2.02
CA VAL A 250 13.67 -1.60 1.14
C VAL A 250 14.59 -0.94 0.10
N ASP A 251 14.24 -1.09 -1.18
CA ASP A 251 14.93 -0.46 -2.30
C ASP A 251 14.14 0.74 -2.85
N VAL A 252 14.43 1.19 -4.06
CA VAL A 252 13.71 2.31 -4.70
C VAL A 252 12.34 1.90 -5.23
N ASP A 253 12.16 0.61 -5.51
CA ASP A 253 10.93 0.07 -6.06
C ASP A 253 9.93 -0.27 -4.96
N GLY A 254 10.43 -0.64 -3.78
CA GLY A 254 9.67 -0.86 -2.55
C GLY A 254 9.86 0.20 -1.52
#